data_AF-A0A8D2EFX8-F1
#
_entry.id   AF-A0A8D2EFX8-F1
#
_cell.length_a   1.000
_cell.length_b   1.000
_cell.length_c   1.000
_cell.angle_alpha   90.00
_cell.angle_beta   90.00
_cell.angle_gamma   90.00
#
_symmetry.space_group_name_H-M   'P 1'
#
loop_
_entity.id
_entity.type
_entity.pdbx_description
1 polymer ?
#
loop_
_entity_poly.entity_id
_entity_poly.type
_entity_poly.pdbx_seq_one_letter_code
_entity_poly.pdbx_strand_id
1 'polypeptide(L)'
;MCRNNMSAPLPAIMPAAWKATAAVIFLHGLGDTGHGWTEAFAGIRSSHIKYICPHAPPDEPGIKQAVENIKALSDQEVKNGIPSNRIILGGFSQGGALSLYTALTTQQELTGVTAFRCWFLLRASFPQGPISGAKRDISILQCHRDCDPLVPLVFGSLTVEKLKTLVKPS
;
A
#
# COMPACT_ATOMS: atom_id res chain seq x y z
N MET A 1 -6.93 32.01 -8.98
CA MET A 1 -7.88 30.99 -9.48
C MET A 1 -8.04 29.94 -8.40
N CYS A 2 -9.21 29.85 -7.77
CA CYS A 2 -9.48 28.86 -6.73
C CYS A 2 -9.43 27.47 -7.36
N ARG A 3 -8.40 26.66 -7.04
CA ARG A 3 -8.46 25.22 -7.30
C ARG A 3 -9.58 24.68 -6.41
N ASN A 4 -10.69 24.30 -7.01
CA ASN A 4 -11.74 23.57 -6.32
C ASN A 4 -11.10 22.33 -5.70
N ASN A 5 -11.11 22.28 -4.38
CA ASN A 5 -10.61 21.16 -3.60
C ASN A 5 -11.63 20.01 -3.74
N MET A 6 -11.67 19.37 -4.91
CA MET A 6 -12.48 18.16 -5.08
C MET A 6 -11.83 17.05 -4.27
N SER A 7 -12.34 16.82 -3.07
CA SER A 7 -11.93 15.70 -2.23
C SER A 7 -12.08 14.40 -3.01
N ALA A 8 -11.11 13.49 -2.89
CA ALA A 8 -11.22 12.16 -3.47
C ALA A 8 -12.55 11.50 -3.05
N PRO A 9 -13.20 10.72 -3.95
CA PRO A 9 -14.41 10.00 -3.58
C PRO A 9 -14.12 9.02 -2.43
N LEU A 10 -15.16 8.72 -1.64
CA LEU A 10 -15.06 7.79 -0.51
C LEU A 10 -14.50 6.44 -0.96
N PRO A 11 -13.61 5.80 -0.16
CA PRO A 11 -13.06 4.49 -0.53
C PRO A 11 -14.13 3.44 -0.80
N ALA A 12 -13.87 2.54 -1.74
CA ALA A 12 -14.60 1.29 -1.84
C ALA A 12 -14.23 0.42 -0.64
N ILE A 13 -15.23 -0.04 0.12
CA ILE A 13 -15.00 -0.81 1.36
C ILE A 13 -15.70 -2.15 1.24
N MET A 14 -14.95 -3.22 1.45
CA MET A 14 -15.50 -4.54 1.73
C MET A 14 -15.43 -4.79 3.25
N PRO A 15 -16.57 -4.75 3.96
CA PRO A 15 -16.58 -4.92 5.41
C PRO A 15 -16.17 -6.35 5.79
N ALA A 16 -15.63 -6.51 7.00
CA ALA A 16 -15.50 -7.82 7.62
C ALA A 16 -16.89 -8.44 7.86
N ALA A 17 -16.99 -9.77 7.88
CA ALA A 17 -18.27 -10.45 8.18
C ALA A 17 -18.60 -10.35 9.68
N TRP A 18 -17.57 -10.30 10.51
CA TRP A 18 -17.65 -10.07 11.96
C TRP A 18 -16.98 -8.74 12.30
N LYS A 19 -16.88 -8.42 13.60
CA LYS A 19 -16.09 -7.28 14.06
C LYS A 19 -14.68 -7.35 13.50
N ALA A 20 -14.30 -6.36 12.71
CA ALA A 20 -12.98 -6.29 12.11
C ALA A 20 -11.90 -6.23 13.20
N THR A 21 -10.88 -7.07 13.07
CA THR A 21 -9.71 -7.08 13.98
C THR A 21 -8.39 -6.85 13.21
N ALA A 22 -8.49 -6.69 11.89
CA ALA A 22 -7.40 -6.42 10.97
C ALA A 22 -7.96 -5.69 9.74
N ALA A 23 -7.09 -4.98 9.03
CA ALA A 23 -7.45 -4.28 7.80
C ALA A 23 -6.41 -4.50 6.69
N VAL A 24 -6.89 -4.47 5.45
CA VAL A 24 -6.07 -4.33 4.25
C VAL A 24 -6.44 -3.02 3.59
N ILE A 25 -5.48 -2.12 3.43
CA ILE A 25 -5.64 -0.90 2.62
C ILE A 25 -4.94 -1.15 1.29
N PHE A 26 -5.69 -1.18 0.20
CA PHE A 26 -5.16 -1.57 -1.11
C PHE A 26 -5.31 -0.47 -2.17
N LEU A 27 -4.18 -0.05 -2.73
CA LEU A 27 -4.06 1.06 -3.67
C LEU A 27 -4.03 0.55 -5.11
N HIS A 28 -4.97 1.02 -5.92
CA HIS A 28 -5.08 0.65 -7.33
C HIS A 28 -3.97 1.30 -8.20
N GLY A 29 -3.84 0.83 -9.44
CA GLY A 29 -2.95 1.42 -10.45
C GLY A 29 -3.62 2.51 -11.29
N LEU A 30 -2.86 3.12 -12.20
CA LEU A 30 -3.36 4.13 -13.13
C LEU A 30 -4.54 3.61 -13.96
N GLY A 31 -5.59 4.42 -14.08
CA GLY A 31 -6.78 4.10 -14.89
C GLY A 31 -7.76 3.12 -14.26
N ASP A 32 -7.47 2.63 -13.05
CA ASP A 32 -8.33 1.71 -12.31
C ASP A 32 -9.05 2.44 -11.14
N THR A 33 -9.90 1.74 -10.41
CA THR A 33 -10.61 2.26 -9.24
C THR A 33 -10.57 1.28 -8.08
N GLY A 34 -10.90 1.75 -6.86
CA GLY A 34 -11.03 0.88 -5.71
C GLY A 34 -12.08 -0.24 -5.85
N HIS A 35 -13.12 -0.05 -6.67
CA HIS A 35 -14.22 -1.01 -6.81
C HIS A 35 -13.74 -2.35 -7.40
N GLY A 36 -12.95 -2.32 -8.48
CA GLY A 36 -12.41 -3.53 -9.11
C GLY A 36 -11.55 -4.36 -8.14
N TRP A 37 -10.81 -3.69 -7.26
CA TRP A 37 -10.03 -4.37 -6.23
C TRP A 37 -10.87 -4.93 -5.10
N THR A 38 -11.92 -4.23 -4.65
CA THR A 38 -12.85 -4.82 -3.67
C THR A 38 -13.54 -6.08 -4.20
N GLU A 39 -13.90 -6.12 -5.48
CA GLU A 39 -14.47 -7.31 -6.12
C GLU A 39 -13.44 -8.45 -6.19
N ALA A 40 -12.19 -8.15 -6.56
CA ALA A 40 -11.12 -9.15 -6.55
C ALA A 40 -10.88 -9.73 -5.14
N PHE A 41 -10.95 -8.91 -4.09
CA PHE A 41 -10.81 -9.38 -2.71
C PHE A 41 -11.99 -10.23 -2.23
N ALA A 42 -13.18 -10.10 -2.82
CA ALA A 42 -14.34 -10.89 -2.42
C ALA A 42 -14.08 -12.41 -2.50
N GLY A 43 -13.29 -12.84 -3.49
CA GLY A 43 -12.90 -14.25 -3.66
C GLY A 43 -11.93 -14.80 -2.61
N ILE A 44 -11.25 -13.92 -1.85
CA ILE A 44 -10.26 -14.28 -0.82
C ILE A 44 -10.57 -13.63 0.53
N ARG A 45 -11.82 -13.25 0.74
CA ARG A 45 -12.26 -12.53 1.93
C ARG A 45 -12.07 -13.37 3.19
N SER A 46 -11.47 -12.76 4.22
CA SER A 46 -11.50 -13.28 5.58
C SER A 46 -12.64 -12.67 6.40
N SER A 47 -13.23 -13.44 7.32
CA SER A 47 -14.37 -13.02 8.14
C SER A 47 -14.07 -11.86 9.09
N HIS A 48 -12.80 -11.64 9.44
CA HIS A 48 -12.37 -10.66 10.44
C HIS A 48 -11.49 -9.53 9.86
N ILE A 49 -11.31 -9.51 8.53
CA ILE A 49 -10.51 -8.50 7.82
C ILE A 49 -11.44 -7.55 7.07
N LYS A 50 -11.26 -6.25 7.28
CA LYS A 50 -11.87 -5.18 6.48
C LYS A 50 -10.93 -4.81 5.33
N TYR A 51 -11.45 -4.67 4.12
CA TYR A 51 -10.65 -4.25 2.96
C TYR A 51 -11.09 -2.85 2.54
N ILE A 52 -10.13 -1.96 2.35
CA ILE A 52 -10.34 -0.54 2.05
C ILE A 52 -9.54 -0.23 0.78
N CYS A 53 -10.25 0.05 -0.30
CA CYS A 53 -9.65 0.37 -1.59
C CYS A 53 -9.97 1.83 -1.93
N PRO A 54 -9.12 2.79 -1.53
CA PRO A 54 -9.36 4.20 -1.81
C PRO A 54 -9.31 4.50 -3.30
N HIS A 55 -10.01 5.55 -3.72
CA HIS A 55 -9.86 6.10 -5.06
C HIS A 55 -8.77 7.16 -5.07
N ALA A 56 -7.94 7.15 -6.12
CA ALA A 56 -7.06 8.28 -6.39
C ALA A 56 -7.89 9.55 -6.66
N PRO A 57 -7.48 10.73 -6.16
CA PRO A 57 -8.16 11.97 -6.52
C PRO A 57 -7.96 12.27 -8.01
N PRO A 58 -8.86 13.06 -8.63
CA PRO A 58 -8.78 13.39 -10.06
C PRO A 58 -7.46 14.07 -10.46
N ASP A 59 -6.94 14.91 -9.57
CA ASP A 59 -5.61 15.50 -9.69
C ASP A 59 -4.63 14.59 -8.94
N GLU A 60 -3.83 13.80 -9.66
CA GLU A 60 -2.84 12.92 -9.05
C GLU A 60 -1.94 13.71 -8.09
N PRO A 61 -1.97 13.42 -6.78
CA PRO A 61 -1.19 14.18 -5.83
C PRO A 61 0.27 13.78 -5.97
N GLY A 62 1.18 14.73 -5.76
CA GLY A 62 2.59 14.39 -5.65
C GLY A 62 2.82 13.33 -4.57
N ILE A 63 3.85 12.50 -4.73
CA ILE A 63 4.14 11.32 -3.87
C ILE A 63 4.01 11.65 -2.38
N LYS A 64 4.58 12.76 -1.91
CA LYS A 64 4.52 13.15 -0.49
C LYS A 64 3.08 13.31 0.01
N GLN A 65 2.23 14.00 -0.75
CA GLN A 65 0.83 14.18 -0.37
C GLN A 65 0.06 12.86 -0.41
N ALA A 66 0.34 12.01 -1.40
CA ALA A 66 -0.28 10.70 -1.50
C ALA A 66 0.07 9.81 -0.28
N VAL A 67 1.33 9.84 0.16
CA VAL A 67 1.81 9.15 1.37
C VAL A 67 1.08 9.63 2.62
N GLU A 68 0.95 10.95 2.82
CA GLU A 68 0.24 11.50 3.98
C GLU A 68 -1.25 11.11 3.98
N ASN A 69 -1.88 11.05 2.81
CA ASN A 69 -3.26 10.57 2.70
C ASN A 69 -3.40 9.10 3.14
N ILE A 70 -2.45 8.24 2.77
CA ILE A 70 -2.48 6.82 3.16
C ILE A 70 -2.20 6.64 4.66
N LYS A 71 -1.26 7.40 5.22
CA LYS A 71 -1.03 7.41 6.66
C LYS A 71 -2.29 7.82 7.41
N ALA A 72 -2.99 8.85 6.94
CA ALA A 72 -4.25 9.29 7.52
C ALA A 72 -5.35 8.22 7.44
N LEU A 73 -5.44 7.45 6.35
CA LEU A 73 -6.36 6.31 6.26
C LEU A 73 -6.01 5.23 7.30
N SER A 74 -4.73 4.91 7.46
CA SER A 74 -4.29 3.96 8.49
C SER A 74 -4.60 4.47 9.90
N ASP A 75 -4.36 5.76 10.17
CA ASP A 75 -4.68 6.40 11.46
C ASP A 75 -6.19 6.38 11.76
N GLN A 76 -7.03 6.51 10.74
CA GLN A 76 -8.48 6.37 10.89
C GLN A 76 -8.87 4.95 11.32
N GLU A 77 -8.27 3.91 10.74
CA GLU A 77 -8.53 2.53 11.15
C GLU A 77 -8.00 2.22 12.56
N VAL A 78 -6.86 2.81 12.95
CA VAL A 78 -6.37 2.77 14.32
C VAL A 78 -7.35 3.42 15.29
N LYS A 79 -7.89 4.60 14.97
CA LYS A 79 -8.94 5.25 15.77
C LYS A 79 -10.22 4.42 15.84
N ASN A 80 -10.53 3.65 14.80
CA ASN A 80 -11.65 2.73 14.76
C ASN A 80 -11.39 1.39 15.50
N GLY A 81 -10.22 1.23 16.13
CA GLY A 81 -9.89 0.11 17.01
C GLY A 81 -9.11 -1.02 16.35
N ILE A 82 -8.60 -0.86 15.13
CA ILE A 82 -7.72 -1.82 14.47
C ILE A 82 -6.26 -1.35 14.66
N PRO A 83 -5.45 -2.01 15.51
CA PRO A 83 -4.09 -1.54 15.76
C PRO A 83 -3.23 -1.62 14.48
N SER A 84 -2.26 -0.72 14.33
CA SER A 84 -1.47 -0.61 13.08
C SER A 84 -0.74 -1.91 12.72
N ASN A 85 -0.31 -2.69 13.72
CA ASN A 85 0.35 -3.98 13.54
C ASN A 85 -0.59 -5.10 13.07
N ARG A 86 -1.86 -4.77 12.80
CA ARG A 86 -2.89 -5.61 12.17
C ARG A 86 -3.37 -5.01 10.84
N ILE A 87 -2.64 -4.03 10.31
CA ILE A 87 -2.93 -3.38 9.02
C ILE A 87 -1.86 -3.79 8.01
N ILE A 88 -2.31 -4.32 6.87
CA ILE A 88 -1.49 -4.51 5.67
C ILE A 88 -1.73 -3.33 4.73
N LEU A 89 -0.65 -2.74 4.23
CA LEU A 89 -0.73 -1.89 3.04
C LEU A 89 -0.50 -2.75 1.80
N GLY A 90 -1.18 -2.45 0.71
CA GLY A 90 -0.93 -3.16 -0.53
C GLY A 90 -1.27 -2.33 -1.73
N GLY A 91 -0.80 -2.75 -2.89
CA GLY A 91 -1.23 -2.11 -4.12
C GLY A 91 -0.68 -2.72 -5.38
N PHE A 92 -1.21 -2.21 -6.48
CA PHE A 92 -0.85 -2.60 -7.83
C PHE A 92 -0.17 -1.45 -8.57
N SER A 93 0.90 -1.73 -9.32
CA SER A 93 1.63 -0.74 -10.12
C SER A 93 2.03 0.48 -9.26
N GLN A 94 1.62 1.71 -9.60
CA GLN A 94 1.92 2.90 -8.79
C GLN A 94 1.41 2.78 -7.34
N GLY A 95 0.27 2.11 -7.12
CA GLY A 95 -0.26 1.86 -5.79
C GLY A 95 0.61 0.93 -4.97
N GLY A 96 1.22 -0.09 -5.60
CA GLY A 96 2.19 -0.97 -4.95
C GLY A 96 3.48 -0.22 -4.58
N ALA A 97 3.95 0.63 -5.50
CA ALA A 97 5.12 1.46 -5.31
C ALA A 97 4.93 2.45 -4.13
N LEU A 98 3.74 3.04 -4.04
CA LEU A 98 3.33 3.94 -2.97
C LEU A 98 3.12 3.23 -1.63
N SER A 99 2.62 1.99 -1.65
CA SER A 99 2.46 1.17 -0.45
C SER A 99 3.80 0.82 0.18
N LEU A 100 4.78 0.40 -0.62
CA LEU A 100 6.15 0.15 -0.17
C LEU A 100 6.75 1.43 0.43
N TYR A 101 6.70 2.53 -0.30
CA TYR A 101 7.26 3.80 0.18
C TYR A 101 6.61 4.27 1.48
N THR A 102 5.28 4.19 1.59
CA THR A 102 4.54 4.59 2.79
C THR A 102 4.92 3.74 3.98
N ALA A 103 4.91 2.41 3.82
CA ALA A 103 5.21 1.49 4.91
C ALA A 103 6.65 1.64 5.45
N LEU A 104 7.61 1.93 4.58
CA LEU A 104 9.01 2.08 4.97
C LEU A 104 9.36 3.47 5.50
N THR A 105 8.49 4.47 5.32
CA THR A 105 8.72 5.86 5.78
C THR A 105 7.79 6.31 6.91
N THR A 106 6.69 5.60 7.16
CA THR A 106 5.79 5.90 8.27
C THR A 106 6.40 5.59 9.64
N GLN A 107 5.87 6.16 10.71
CA GLN A 107 6.20 5.74 12.08
C GLN A 107 5.24 4.66 12.61
N GLN A 108 4.14 4.41 11.92
CA GLN A 108 3.20 3.34 12.27
C GLN A 108 3.85 1.98 12.01
N GLU A 109 3.83 1.09 13.00
CA GLU A 109 4.30 -0.28 12.84
C GLU A 109 3.22 -1.10 12.15
N LEU A 110 3.37 -1.28 10.83
CA LEU A 110 2.45 -2.04 10.00
C LEU A 110 2.86 -3.52 9.98
N THR A 111 1.89 -4.41 9.80
CA THR A 111 2.14 -5.86 9.82
C THR A 111 2.87 -6.34 8.56
N GLY A 112 2.57 -5.72 7.41
CA GLY A 112 3.14 -6.14 6.15
C GLY A 112 2.73 -5.31 4.95
N VAL A 113 3.37 -5.62 3.82
CA VAL A 113 3.07 -5.03 2.51
C VAL A 113 2.81 -6.11 1.47
N THR A 114 1.80 -5.92 0.63
CA THR A 114 1.59 -6.70 -0.60
C THR A 114 1.80 -5.83 -1.84
N ALA A 115 2.85 -6.11 -2.60
CA ALA A 115 3.34 -5.25 -3.68
C ALA A 115 3.23 -5.96 -5.02
N PHE A 116 2.24 -5.59 -5.84
CA PHE A 116 1.94 -6.25 -7.11
C PHE A 116 2.39 -5.42 -8.31
N ARG A 117 3.24 -6.01 -9.17
CA ARG A 117 3.67 -5.45 -10.47
C ARG A 117 4.11 -3.99 -10.37
N CYS A 118 4.95 -3.69 -9.38
CA CYS A 118 5.36 -2.33 -9.04
C CYS A 118 6.89 -2.17 -9.02
N TRP A 119 7.33 -1.00 -8.56
CA TRP A 119 8.74 -0.65 -8.43
C TRP A 119 9.00 0.05 -7.09
N PHE A 120 10.27 0.24 -6.75
CA PHE A 120 10.69 0.97 -5.55
C PHE A 120 10.76 2.49 -5.81
N LEU A 121 9.91 3.28 -5.16
CA LEU A 121 9.91 4.74 -5.31
C LEU A 121 11.11 5.38 -4.60
N LEU A 122 11.65 6.44 -5.22
CA LEU A 122 12.66 7.31 -4.65
C LEU A 122 13.85 6.53 -4.06
N ARG A 123 14.33 5.51 -4.77
CA ARG A 123 15.40 4.59 -4.31
C ARG A 123 16.60 5.30 -3.69
N ALA A 124 16.99 6.45 -4.24
CA ALA A 124 18.13 7.24 -3.77
C ALA A 124 17.90 7.93 -2.41
N SER A 125 16.66 8.09 -1.96
CA SER A 125 16.35 8.67 -0.65
C SER A 125 16.42 7.67 0.51
N PHE A 126 16.63 6.38 0.21
CA PHE A 126 16.78 5.33 1.22
C PHE A 126 18.25 5.03 1.50
N PRO A 127 18.61 4.61 2.73
CA PRO A 127 19.97 4.20 3.06
C PRO A 127 20.43 3.03 2.21
N GLN A 128 21.74 2.82 2.09
CA GLN A 128 22.28 1.65 1.38
C GLN A 128 22.09 0.36 2.18
N GLY A 129 22.17 0.44 3.50
CA GLY A 129 21.97 -0.67 4.43
C GLY A 129 20.58 -0.69 5.08
N PRO A 130 20.43 -1.45 6.18
CA PRO A 130 19.13 -1.68 6.80
C PRO A 130 18.50 -0.39 7.32
N ILE A 131 17.17 -0.34 7.28
CA ILE A 131 16.41 0.71 7.98
C ILE A 131 16.36 0.41 9.48
N SER A 132 16.23 1.45 10.28
CA SER A 132 16.18 1.36 11.74
C SER A 132 14.77 1.13 12.29
N GLY A 133 14.69 0.52 13.47
CA GLY A 133 13.45 0.34 14.23
C GLY A 133 12.62 -0.87 13.80
N ALA A 134 11.42 -0.99 14.36
CA ALA A 134 10.50 -2.13 14.14
C ALA A 134 10.09 -2.32 12.66
N LYS A 135 10.18 -1.26 11.85
CA LYS A 135 9.99 -1.34 10.39
C LYS A 135 10.93 -2.32 9.69
N ARG A 136 12.08 -2.63 10.30
CA ARG A 136 13.02 -3.61 9.77
C ARG A 136 12.40 -5.01 9.70
N ASP A 137 11.40 -5.30 10.52
CA ASP A 137 10.77 -6.62 10.66
C ASP A 137 9.44 -6.73 9.88
N ILE A 138 9.10 -5.73 9.06
CA ILE A 138 7.89 -5.76 8.25
C ILE A 138 7.94 -6.87 7.19
N SER A 139 6.87 -7.66 7.08
CA SER A 139 6.78 -8.72 6.07
C SER A 139 6.37 -8.14 4.71
N ILE A 140 7.05 -8.52 3.63
CA ILE A 140 6.74 -8.02 2.28
C ILE A 140 6.53 -9.19 1.33
N LEU A 141 5.32 -9.30 0.79
CA LEU A 141 5.02 -10.14 -0.35
C LEU A 141 5.11 -9.28 -1.61
N GLN A 142 6.09 -9.56 -2.47
CA GLN A 142 6.20 -8.93 -3.78
C GLN A 142 5.87 -9.95 -4.87
N CYS A 143 4.96 -9.59 -5.78
CA CYS A 143 4.60 -10.44 -6.91
C CYS A 143 4.72 -9.65 -8.21
N HIS A 144 5.26 -10.28 -9.24
CA HIS A 144 5.45 -9.68 -10.56
C HIS A 144 5.06 -10.67 -11.65
N ARG A 145 4.72 -10.17 -12.83
CA ARG A 145 4.43 -11.00 -14.01
C ARG A 145 5.68 -11.05 -14.90
N ASP A 146 6.06 -12.25 -15.35
CA ASP A 146 7.28 -12.44 -16.15
C ASP A 146 7.25 -11.65 -17.47
N CYS A 147 6.10 -11.63 -18.15
CA CYS A 147 5.88 -10.88 -19.39
C CYS A 147 4.97 -9.66 -19.15
N ASP A 148 5.44 -8.73 -18.32
CA ASP A 148 4.75 -7.46 -18.07
C ASP A 148 5.17 -6.39 -19.11
N PRO A 149 4.26 -5.93 -19.99
CA PRO A 149 4.60 -4.96 -21.03
C PRO A 149 4.69 -3.50 -20.51
N LEU A 150 4.24 -3.23 -19.27
CA LEU A 150 4.16 -1.86 -18.73
C LEU A 150 5.15 -1.63 -17.59
N VAL A 151 5.27 -2.60 -16.68
CA VAL A 151 6.25 -2.56 -15.59
C VAL A 151 7.20 -3.74 -15.79
N PRO A 152 8.30 -3.56 -16.55
CA PRO A 152 9.25 -4.63 -16.84
C PRO A 152 9.67 -5.42 -15.58
N LEU A 153 9.80 -6.74 -15.71
CA LEU A 153 10.19 -7.64 -14.60
C LEU A 153 11.45 -7.17 -13.87
N VAL A 154 12.41 -6.58 -14.61
CA VAL A 154 13.64 -6.02 -14.04
C VAL A 154 13.38 -4.98 -12.95
N PHE A 155 12.32 -4.18 -13.05
CA PHE A 155 11.97 -3.23 -11.98
C PHE A 155 11.48 -3.96 -10.72
N GLY A 156 10.76 -5.06 -10.88
CA GLY A 156 10.43 -5.95 -9.77
C GLY A 156 11.68 -6.56 -9.14
N SER A 157 12.58 -7.12 -9.95
CA SER A 157 13.84 -7.72 -9.47
C SER A 157 14.71 -6.71 -8.71
N LEU A 158 14.92 -5.53 -9.27
CA LEU A 158 15.67 -4.45 -8.61
C LEU A 158 15.00 -3.97 -7.31
N THR A 159 13.68 -4.05 -7.23
CA THR A 159 12.91 -3.70 -6.03
C THR A 159 13.16 -4.71 -4.92
N VAL A 160 13.03 -6.01 -5.17
CA VAL A 160 13.26 -7.03 -4.14
C VAL A 160 14.72 -7.06 -3.69
N GLU A 161 15.68 -6.84 -4.60
CA GLU A 161 17.09 -6.69 -4.26
C GLU A 161 17.30 -5.54 -3.28
N LYS A 162 16.67 -4.39 -3.53
CA LYS A 162 16.77 -3.24 -2.62
C LYS A 162 16.09 -3.55 -1.29
N LEU A 163 14.90 -4.14 -1.29
CA LEU A 163 14.17 -4.48 -0.07
C LEU A 163 14.99 -5.41 0.84
N LYS A 164 15.67 -6.41 0.26
CA LYS A 164 16.57 -7.31 0.99
C LYS A 164 17.75 -6.60 1.68
N THR A 165 18.14 -5.40 1.24
CA THR A 165 19.15 -4.59 1.96
C THR A 165 18.54 -3.74 3.07
N LEU A 166 17.26 -3.42 2.98
CA LEU A 166 16.55 -2.51 3.89
C LEU A 166 15.91 -3.25 5.07
N VAL A 167 15.19 -4.34 4.81
CA VAL A 167 14.42 -5.10 5.82
C VAL A 167 15.03 -6.47 6.07
N LYS A 168 14.69 -7.11 7.19
CA LYS A 168 15.08 -8.51 7.44
C LYS A 168 14.35 -9.39 6.42
N PRO A 169 15.04 -10.36 5.80
CA PRO A 169 14.37 -11.42 5.06
C PRO A 169 13.41 -12.16 6.01
N SER A 170 12.15 -12.26 5.62
CA SER A 170 11.12 -13.12 6.22
C SER A 170 11.24 -14.55 5.71
#